data_AF-A0A6H5GLD3-F1
#
_entry.id   AF-A0A6H5GLD3-F1
#
_cell.length_a   1.000
_cell.length_b   1.000
_cell.length_c   1.000
_cell.angle_alpha   90.00
_cell.angle_beta   90.00
_cell.angle_gamma   90.00
#
_symmetry.space_group_name_H-M   'P 1'
#
loop_
_entity.id
_entity.type
_entity.pdbx_description
1 polymer ?
#
loop_
_entity_poly.entity_id
_entity_poly.type
_entity_poly.pdbx_seq_one_letter_code
_entity_poly.pdbx_strand_id
1 'polypeptide(L)'
;MKKLATSHWETNNANDPTMNRIYWVVQECEDFFFNGGAETAVSKEKKLFQKFVGENENFPIPNAPVNRPLKMLDVGSCYNPFRNFDLFDVTAVDIAPASDDVIECDFLKTEIGEVDFLVESTYDVVLFSFLLEYLPEPKMRYACCLKAYKLLKPGGVLVILTPDSKHDTANSKIMKTWRLGLASIGFMRVNYKKLRHLRCMSYYKCRDSRSIRGWLELQKFDGSPEECIVIPQDSNPYDSESAKDEIFRSETDNIQLAVNFADLVNADVFVD
;
A
#
# COMPACT_ATOMS: atom_id res chain seq x y z
N MET A 1 -17.71 -4.15 5.73
CA MET A 1 -16.63 -3.15 5.59
C MET A 1 -17.15 -1.75 5.25
N LYS A 2 -17.94 -1.56 4.18
CA LYS A 2 -18.51 -0.25 3.80
C LYS A 2 -19.14 0.54 4.95
N LYS A 3 -20.13 -0.02 5.67
CA LYS A 3 -20.77 0.64 6.83
C LYS A 3 -19.77 1.06 7.93
N LEU A 4 -18.75 0.25 8.20
CA LEU A 4 -17.71 0.58 9.18
C LEU A 4 -16.90 1.81 8.72
N ALA A 5 -16.56 1.86 7.44
CA ALA A 5 -15.81 2.96 6.86
C ALA A 5 -16.61 4.28 6.82
N THR A 6 -17.83 4.24 6.28
CA THR A 6 -18.63 5.45 6.06
C THR A 6 -19.33 5.96 7.32
N SER A 7 -19.71 5.08 8.25
CA SER A 7 -20.46 5.49 9.44
C SER A 7 -19.58 5.78 10.65
N HIS A 8 -18.42 5.13 10.77
CA HIS A 8 -17.54 5.28 11.94
C HIS A 8 -16.20 5.94 11.59
N TRP A 9 -15.54 5.56 10.50
CA TRP A 9 -14.24 6.16 10.16
C TRP A 9 -14.37 7.58 9.59
N GLU A 10 -15.33 7.86 8.70
CA GLU A 10 -15.55 9.21 8.17
C GLU A 10 -15.97 10.20 9.27
N THR A 11 -16.93 9.83 10.11
CA THR A 11 -17.43 10.67 11.21
C THR A 11 -16.35 10.99 12.26
N ASN A 12 -15.53 10.00 12.64
CA ASN A 12 -14.48 10.20 13.64
C ASN A 12 -13.25 10.93 13.06
N ASN A 13 -12.95 10.73 11.78
CA ASN A 13 -11.83 11.40 11.11
C ASN A 13 -12.16 12.83 10.64
N ALA A 14 -13.45 13.22 10.63
CA ALA A 14 -13.86 14.59 10.33
C ALA A 14 -13.31 15.62 11.35
N ASN A 15 -13.03 15.17 12.58
CA ASN A 15 -12.49 16.02 13.64
C ASN A 15 -10.96 16.23 13.56
N ASP A 16 -10.24 15.37 12.82
CA ASP A 16 -8.81 15.53 12.54
C ASP A 16 -8.46 14.93 11.16
N PRO A 17 -8.43 15.74 10.10
CA PRO A 17 -8.07 15.31 8.75
C PRO A 17 -6.70 14.65 8.67
N THR A 18 -5.78 14.95 9.60
CA THR A 18 -4.42 14.38 9.63
C THR A 18 -4.39 12.91 10.07
N MET A 19 -5.49 12.41 10.65
CA MET A 19 -5.69 10.99 10.98
C MET A 19 -6.46 10.22 9.90
N ASN A 20 -6.99 10.90 8.88
CA ASN A 20 -7.72 10.23 7.82
C ASN A 20 -6.76 9.66 6.77
N ARG A 21 -6.82 8.34 6.60
CA ARG A 21 -6.01 7.63 5.61
C ARG A 21 -6.27 8.08 4.15
N ILE A 22 -7.52 8.47 3.82
CA ILE A 22 -7.89 8.92 2.47
C ILE A 22 -7.19 10.24 2.16
N TYR A 23 -7.30 11.23 3.07
CA TYR A 23 -6.61 12.51 2.91
C TYR A 23 -5.10 12.36 2.90
N TRP A 24 -4.54 11.44 3.70
CA TRP A 24 -3.11 11.14 3.62
C TRP A 24 -2.70 10.64 2.23
N VAL A 25 -3.47 9.74 1.61
CA VAL A 25 -3.18 9.24 0.25
C VAL A 25 -3.28 10.36 -0.79
N VAL A 26 -4.32 11.20 -0.70
CA VAL A 26 -4.49 12.36 -1.58
C VAL A 26 -3.27 13.28 -1.48
N GLN A 27 -2.93 13.68 -0.25
CA GLN A 27 -1.80 14.58 0.00
C GLN A 27 -0.47 13.95 -0.44
N GLU A 28 -0.23 12.67 -0.18
CA GLU A 28 0.99 11.98 -0.63
C GLU A 28 1.10 11.99 -2.17
N CYS A 29 -0.02 11.83 -2.88
CA CYS A 29 -0.02 11.88 -4.34
C CYS A 29 0.17 13.33 -4.85
N GLU A 30 -0.44 14.32 -4.21
CA GLU A 30 -0.21 15.74 -4.52
C GLU A 30 1.26 16.12 -4.33
N ASP A 31 1.80 15.78 -3.16
CA ASP A 31 3.18 16.06 -2.79
C ASP A 31 4.17 15.38 -3.74
N PHE A 32 3.87 14.14 -4.13
CA PHE A 32 4.69 13.40 -5.06
C PHE A 32 4.64 13.96 -6.49
N PHE A 33 3.47 14.07 -7.09
CA PHE A 33 3.33 14.34 -8.54
C PHE A 33 3.34 15.83 -8.87
N PHE A 34 3.01 16.72 -7.92
CA PHE A 34 2.79 18.13 -8.19
C PHE A 34 3.65 19.07 -7.33
N ASN A 35 4.14 18.64 -6.16
CA ASN A 35 4.95 19.48 -5.26
C ASN A 35 6.44 19.06 -5.17
N GLY A 36 7.03 18.54 -6.24
CA GLY A 36 8.48 18.31 -6.32
C GLY A 36 8.97 16.94 -5.81
N GLY A 37 8.07 16.07 -5.36
CA GLY A 37 8.43 14.74 -4.84
C GLY A 37 8.99 13.81 -5.92
N ALA A 38 8.42 13.83 -7.12
CA ALA A 38 8.87 13.04 -8.27
C ALA A 38 10.27 13.45 -8.73
N GLU A 39 10.55 14.75 -8.80
CA GLU A 39 11.86 15.32 -9.14
C GLU A 39 12.91 14.92 -8.10
N THR A 40 12.52 14.92 -6.82
CA THR A 40 13.37 14.47 -5.72
C THR A 40 13.67 12.96 -5.83
N ALA A 41 12.67 12.14 -6.14
CA ALA A 41 12.85 10.70 -6.32
C ALA A 41 13.74 10.38 -7.51
N VAL A 42 13.50 11.02 -8.67
CA VAL A 42 14.33 10.90 -9.87
C VAL A 42 15.78 11.30 -9.59
N SER A 43 15.99 12.41 -8.88
CA SER A 43 17.34 12.88 -8.53
C SER A 43 18.08 11.90 -7.62
N LYS A 44 17.37 11.26 -6.68
CA LYS A 44 17.91 10.20 -5.82
C LYS A 44 18.25 8.95 -6.63
N GLU A 45 17.35 8.51 -7.51
CA GLU A 45 17.57 7.34 -8.37
C GLU A 45 18.78 7.56 -9.28
N LYS A 46 18.88 8.72 -9.94
CA LYS A 46 20.02 9.05 -10.82
C LYS A 46 21.37 8.97 -10.09
N LYS A 47 21.44 9.44 -8.84
CA LYS A 47 22.65 9.33 -8.01
C LYS A 47 23.00 7.87 -7.70
N LEU A 48 22.00 7.04 -7.41
CA LEU A 48 22.20 5.60 -7.19
C LEU A 48 22.65 4.90 -8.48
N PHE A 49 22.02 5.24 -9.60
CA PHE A 49 22.37 4.72 -10.92
C PHE A 49 23.83 5.03 -11.28
N GLN A 50 24.24 6.29 -11.18
CA GLN A 50 25.62 6.70 -11.42
C GLN A 50 26.60 5.96 -10.51
N LYS A 51 26.24 5.78 -9.23
CA LYS A 51 27.08 5.09 -8.25
C LYS A 51 27.26 3.61 -8.52
N PHE A 52 26.21 2.91 -8.93
CA PHE A 52 26.19 1.44 -8.99
C PHE A 52 26.24 0.85 -10.40
N VAL A 53 25.84 1.63 -11.41
CA VAL A 53 25.81 1.20 -12.82
C VAL A 53 26.94 1.87 -13.60
N GLY A 54 27.18 3.15 -13.36
CA GLY A 54 28.30 3.91 -13.92
C GLY A 54 27.86 5.24 -14.56
N GLU A 55 28.78 6.20 -14.63
CA GLU A 55 28.49 7.55 -15.12
C GLU A 55 28.30 7.64 -16.65
N ASN A 56 28.86 6.69 -17.40
CA ASN A 56 28.77 6.63 -18.86
C ASN A 56 27.48 5.96 -19.36
N GLU A 57 26.67 5.41 -18.46
CA GLU A 57 25.43 4.72 -18.80
C GLU A 57 24.27 5.72 -18.90
N ASN A 58 23.39 5.50 -19.87
CA ASN A 58 22.24 6.39 -20.09
C ASN A 58 21.14 6.12 -19.06
N PHE A 59 20.96 7.05 -18.12
CA PHE A 59 19.82 7.03 -17.22
C PHE A 59 18.53 7.41 -17.98
N PRO A 60 17.44 6.65 -17.85
CA PRO A 60 16.19 6.96 -18.56
C PRO A 60 15.69 8.36 -18.25
N ILE A 61 15.33 9.10 -19.30
CA ILE A 61 14.85 10.49 -19.17
C ILE A 61 13.54 10.50 -18.37
N PRO A 62 13.30 11.50 -17.51
CA PRO A 62 12.03 11.67 -16.82
C PRO A 62 10.88 11.78 -17.82
N ASN A 63 9.71 11.25 -17.45
CA ASN A 63 8.50 11.50 -18.23
C ASN A 63 8.15 12.99 -18.13
N ALA A 64 7.41 13.49 -19.10
CA ALA A 64 6.82 14.83 -19.00
C ALA A 64 6.00 14.95 -17.69
N PRO A 65 5.94 16.16 -17.10
CA PRO A 65 5.08 16.42 -15.95
C PRO A 65 3.65 15.97 -16.22
N VAL A 66 3.00 15.41 -15.21
CA VAL A 66 1.61 14.97 -15.34
C VAL A 66 0.70 16.20 -15.27
N ASN A 67 -0.12 16.40 -16.31
CA ASN A 67 -1.04 17.54 -16.45
C ASN A 67 -2.51 17.08 -16.62
N ARG A 68 -2.82 15.89 -16.11
CA ARG A 68 -4.12 15.22 -16.17
C ARG A 68 -4.39 14.56 -14.80
N PRO A 69 -5.62 14.12 -14.52
CA PRO A 69 -5.87 13.25 -13.38
C PRO A 69 -4.93 12.04 -13.39
N LEU A 70 -4.45 11.68 -12.20
CA LEU A 70 -3.57 10.53 -11.99
C LEU A 70 -4.36 9.25 -12.21
N LYS A 71 -3.87 8.36 -13.07
CA LYS A 71 -4.47 7.03 -13.21
C LYS A 71 -4.15 6.22 -11.97
N MET A 72 -5.16 5.93 -11.17
CA MET A 72 -5.05 5.17 -9.93
C MET A 72 -5.72 3.80 -10.09
N LEU A 73 -5.01 2.75 -9.71
CA LEU A 73 -5.61 1.45 -9.44
C LEU A 73 -5.76 1.29 -7.92
N ASP A 74 -6.99 1.29 -7.42
CA ASP A 74 -7.31 1.06 -6.01
C ASP A 74 -7.69 -0.41 -5.82
N VAL A 75 -6.77 -1.21 -5.25
CA VAL A 75 -6.92 -2.66 -5.12
C VAL A 75 -7.41 -3.02 -3.72
N GLY A 76 -8.52 -3.77 -3.66
CA GLY A 76 -9.24 -4.02 -2.41
C GLY A 76 -10.03 -2.81 -1.96
N SER A 77 -10.58 -2.05 -2.91
CA SER A 77 -11.21 -0.75 -2.66
C SER A 77 -12.49 -0.85 -1.82
N CYS A 78 -13.22 -1.97 -1.93
CA CYS A 78 -14.55 -2.24 -1.39
C CYS A 78 -15.67 -1.28 -1.86
N TYR A 79 -15.45 0.04 -1.86
CA TYR A 79 -16.49 1.05 -2.14
C TYR A 79 -16.01 2.31 -2.87
N ASN A 80 -14.81 2.31 -3.47
CA ASN A 80 -14.25 3.41 -4.28
C ASN A 80 -14.27 4.80 -3.62
N PRO A 81 -13.59 5.02 -2.48
CA PRO A 81 -13.60 6.32 -1.80
C PRO A 81 -12.93 7.44 -2.61
N PHE A 82 -12.00 7.10 -3.51
CA PHE A 82 -11.16 8.07 -4.22
C PHE A 82 -11.84 8.70 -5.44
N ARG A 83 -12.98 8.17 -5.90
CA ARG A 83 -13.76 8.74 -7.03
C ARG A 83 -14.22 10.18 -6.83
N ASN A 84 -14.25 10.65 -5.58
CA ASN A 84 -14.72 11.99 -5.22
C ASN A 84 -13.61 13.06 -5.30
N PHE A 85 -12.39 12.68 -5.71
CA PHE A 85 -11.26 13.58 -5.83
C PHE A 85 -10.90 13.75 -7.32
N ASP A 86 -11.01 14.98 -7.84
CA ASP A 86 -10.65 15.32 -9.22
C ASP A 86 -9.17 15.04 -9.56
N LEU A 87 -8.35 14.80 -8.54
CA LEU A 87 -6.96 14.37 -8.65
C LEU A 87 -6.82 13.02 -9.37
N PHE A 88 -7.82 12.13 -9.28
CA PHE A 88 -7.69 10.74 -9.70
C PHE A 88 -8.68 10.33 -10.80
N ASP A 89 -8.16 9.60 -11.79
CA ASP A 89 -8.91 8.73 -12.69
C ASP A 89 -8.82 7.30 -12.11
N VAL A 90 -9.83 6.89 -11.34
CA VAL A 90 -9.78 5.70 -10.49
C VAL A 90 -10.36 4.48 -11.19
N THR A 91 -9.56 3.43 -11.29
CA THR A 91 -10.02 2.05 -11.47
C THR A 91 -10.03 1.38 -10.10
N ALA A 92 -11.22 1.14 -9.55
CA ALA A 92 -11.38 0.46 -8.26
C ALA A 92 -11.71 -1.02 -8.48
N VAL A 93 -10.97 -1.90 -7.81
CA VAL A 93 -11.17 -3.36 -7.90
C VAL A 93 -11.27 -3.99 -6.53
N ASP A 94 -12.08 -5.03 -6.39
CA ASP A 94 -12.20 -5.81 -5.16
C ASP A 94 -12.66 -7.24 -5.48
N ILE A 95 -12.31 -8.22 -4.64
CA ILE A 95 -12.81 -9.59 -4.81
C ILE A 95 -14.29 -9.72 -4.40
N ALA A 96 -14.79 -8.82 -3.55
CA ALA A 96 -16.15 -8.79 -3.06
C ALA A 96 -16.64 -7.32 -2.93
N PRO A 97 -16.94 -6.65 -4.06
CA PRO A 97 -17.32 -5.23 -4.06
C PRO A 97 -18.59 -4.97 -3.26
N ALA A 98 -18.65 -3.80 -2.61
CA ALA A 98 -19.82 -3.32 -1.85
C ALA A 98 -20.56 -2.17 -2.55
N SER A 99 -20.15 -1.82 -3.77
CA SER A 99 -20.81 -0.86 -4.64
C SER A 99 -20.55 -1.20 -6.11
N ASP A 100 -21.51 -0.84 -6.96
CA ASP A 100 -21.51 -1.22 -8.38
C ASP A 100 -20.41 -0.52 -9.21
N ASP A 101 -19.78 0.51 -8.65
CA ASP A 101 -18.65 1.26 -9.22
C ASP A 101 -17.28 0.70 -8.82
N VAL A 102 -17.25 -0.51 -8.22
CA VAL A 102 -16.04 -1.28 -7.95
C VAL A 102 -16.11 -2.58 -8.74
N ILE A 103 -15.08 -2.85 -9.53
CA ILE A 103 -15.02 -4.01 -10.41
C ILE A 103 -14.69 -5.26 -9.57
N GLU A 104 -15.50 -6.31 -9.70
CA GLU A 104 -15.20 -7.61 -9.11
C GLU A 104 -13.96 -8.23 -9.79
N CYS A 105 -12.89 -8.43 -9.04
CA CYS A 105 -11.63 -8.96 -9.55
C CYS A 105 -10.78 -9.58 -8.43
N ASP A 106 -10.38 -10.84 -8.59
CA ASP A 106 -9.32 -11.46 -7.79
C ASP A 106 -7.96 -10.95 -8.31
N PHE A 107 -7.50 -9.83 -7.74
CA PHE A 107 -6.28 -9.17 -8.21
C PHE A 107 -5.04 -10.07 -8.20
N LEU A 108 -4.99 -11.12 -7.36
CA LEU A 108 -3.81 -12.00 -7.36
C LEU A 108 -3.90 -13.06 -8.46
N LYS A 109 -5.10 -13.57 -8.77
CA LYS A 109 -5.30 -14.63 -9.77
C LYS A 109 -5.48 -14.15 -11.19
N THR A 110 -6.15 -13.02 -11.41
CA THR A 110 -6.38 -12.51 -12.77
C THR A 110 -5.04 -12.15 -13.39
N GLU A 111 -4.75 -12.55 -14.62
CA GLU A 111 -3.45 -12.27 -15.23
C GLU A 111 -3.39 -10.86 -15.82
N ILE A 112 -2.17 -10.31 -15.95
CA ILE A 112 -1.96 -9.06 -16.68
C ILE A 112 -2.27 -9.29 -18.16
N GLY A 113 -3.12 -8.45 -18.74
CA GLY A 113 -3.60 -8.55 -20.12
C GLY A 113 -4.86 -9.40 -20.28
N GLU A 114 -5.34 -10.07 -19.23
CA GLU A 114 -6.59 -10.84 -19.26
C GLU A 114 -7.83 -9.92 -19.31
N VAL A 115 -7.73 -8.76 -18.65
CA VAL A 115 -8.76 -7.72 -18.60
C VAL A 115 -8.16 -6.37 -19.01
N ASP A 116 -8.99 -5.51 -19.58
CA ASP A 116 -8.60 -4.23 -20.17
C ASP A 116 -7.97 -3.23 -19.18
N PHE A 117 -8.28 -3.36 -17.90
CA PHE A 117 -7.73 -2.54 -16.84
C PHE A 117 -6.44 -3.11 -16.22
N LEU A 118 -6.05 -4.36 -16.49
CA LEU A 118 -4.79 -4.93 -16.00
C LEU A 118 -3.72 -4.91 -17.09
N VAL A 119 -3.32 -3.72 -17.54
CA VAL A 119 -2.33 -3.54 -18.59
C VAL A 119 -1.02 -3.00 -18.01
N GLU A 120 0.13 -3.56 -18.42
CA GLU A 120 1.43 -3.12 -17.96
C GLU A 120 1.66 -1.62 -18.19
N SER A 121 2.38 -0.99 -17.25
CA SER A 121 2.78 0.42 -17.36
C SER A 121 1.62 1.40 -17.65
N THR A 122 0.45 1.15 -17.06
CA THR A 122 -0.76 1.96 -17.28
C THR A 122 -0.96 3.00 -16.18
N TYR A 123 -0.69 2.63 -14.94
CA TYR A 123 -1.07 3.43 -13.77
C TYR A 123 0.05 4.37 -13.31
N ASP A 124 -0.34 5.55 -12.86
CA ASP A 124 0.56 6.46 -12.15
C ASP A 124 0.66 6.05 -10.68
N VAL A 125 -0.46 5.58 -10.11
CA VAL A 125 -0.57 5.13 -8.72
C VAL A 125 -1.22 3.74 -8.64
N VAL A 126 -0.66 2.87 -7.81
CA VAL A 126 -1.34 1.66 -7.34
C VAL A 126 -1.46 1.77 -5.83
N LEU A 127 -2.66 1.58 -5.29
CA LEU A 127 -2.97 1.73 -3.88
C LEU A 127 -3.32 0.37 -3.26
N PHE A 128 -2.64 0.04 -2.17
CA PHE A 128 -2.96 -1.05 -1.26
C PHE A 128 -3.34 -0.47 0.10
N SER A 129 -4.64 -0.25 0.32
CA SER A 129 -5.15 0.22 1.62
C SER A 129 -5.62 -0.96 2.47
N PHE A 130 -4.76 -1.46 3.34
CA PHE A 130 -4.99 -2.65 4.19
C PHE A 130 -5.19 -3.97 3.42
N LEU A 131 -4.81 -4.01 2.15
CA LEU A 131 -4.97 -5.19 1.28
C LEU A 131 -4.07 -6.36 1.73
N LEU A 132 -2.81 -6.07 2.06
CA LEU A 132 -1.78 -7.10 2.26
C LEU A 132 -2.05 -7.96 3.50
N GLU A 133 -2.80 -7.44 4.45
CA GLU A 133 -3.21 -8.10 5.69
C GLU A 133 -4.22 -9.23 5.46
N TYR A 134 -4.92 -9.21 4.33
CA TYR A 134 -5.85 -10.26 3.94
C TYR A 134 -5.17 -11.42 3.21
N LEU A 135 -3.91 -11.27 2.82
CA LEU A 135 -3.15 -12.32 2.15
C LEU A 135 -2.45 -13.22 3.19
N PRO A 136 -2.63 -14.55 3.12
CA PRO A 136 -2.22 -15.45 4.19
C PRO A 136 -0.71 -15.67 4.28
N GLU A 137 0.00 -15.61 3.15
CA GLU A 137 1.44 -15.92 3.09
C GLU A 137 2.26 -14.71 2.60
N PRO A 138 3.49 -14.49 3.13
CA PRO A 138 4.39 -13.44 2.65
C PRO A 138 4.62 -13.45 1.15
N LYS A 139 4.80 -14.66 0.56
CA LYS A 139 4.98 -14.84 -0.89
C LYS A 139 3.81 -14.30 -1.72
N MET A 140 2.58 -14.37 -1.21
CA MET A 140 1.40 -13.82 -1.88
C MET A 140 1.40 -12.30 -1.83
N ARG A 141 1.81 -11.71 -0.69
CA ARG A 141 1.98 -10.24 -0.57
C ARG A 141 3.08 -9.74 -1.48
N TYR A 142 4.19 -10.48 -1.60
CA TYR A 142 5.25 -10.20 -2.55
C TYR A 142 4.76 -10.24 -3.99
N ALA A 143 4.05 -11.31 -4.39
CA ALA A 143 3.47 -11.44 -5.72
C ALA A 143 2.49 -10.29 -6.04
N CYS A 144 1.70 -9.86 -5.06
CA CYS A 144 0.80 -8.71 -5.17
C CYS A 144 1.59 -7.42 -5.47
N CYS A 145 2.67 -7.15 -4.72
CA CYS A 145 3.57 -6.01 -4.97
C CYS A 145 4.29 -6.11 -6.32
N LEU A 146 4.69 -7.31 -6.74
CA LEU A 146 5.32 -7.54 -8.05
C LEU A 146 4.34 -7.25 -9.19
N LYS A 147 3.08 -7.65 -9.05
CA LYS A 147 2.03 -7.33 -10.02
C LYS A 147 1.78 -5.82 -10.09
N ALA A 148 1.68 -5.14 -8.95
CA ALA A 148 1.60 -3.68 -8.91
C ALA A 148 2.79 -3.01 -9.61
N TYR A 149 4.01 -3.52 -9.41
CA TYR A 149 5.19 -3.02 -10.11
C TYR A 149 5.04 -3.10 -11.63
N LYS A 150 4.53 -4.20 -12.18
CA LYS A 150 4.32 -4.35 -13.63
C LYS A 150 3.26 -3.37 -14.16
N LEU A 151 2.20 -3.13 -13.40
CA LEU A 151 1.09 -2.24 -13.77
C LEU A 151 1.45 -0.75 -13.68
N LEU A 152 2.38 -0.38 -12.81
CA LEU A 152 2.87 0.99 -12.67
C LEU A 152 3.72 1.43 -13.87
N LYS A 153 3.57 2.67 -14.31
CA LYS A 153 4.51 3.32 -15.23
C LYS A 153 5.91 3.43 -14.61
N PRO A 154 6.99 3.50 -15.40
CA PRO A 154 8.28 3.96 -14.92
C PRO A 154 8.14 5.30 -14.21
N GLY A 155 8.53 5.33 -12.93
CA GLY A 155 8.38 6.47 -12.04
C GLY A 155 7.01 6.67 -11.39
N GLY A 156 6.08 5.73 -11.57
CA GLY A 156 4.83 5.68 -10.79
C GLY A 156 5.07 5.27 -9.34
N VAL A 157 4.03 5.36 -8.51
CA VAL A 157 4.11 5.13 -7.06
C VAL A 157 3.17 4.02 -6.61
N LEU A 158 3.72 3.06 -5.88
CA LEU A 158 2.96 2.13 -5.05
C LEU A 158 2.75 2.78 -3.67
N VAL A 159 1.49 2.95 -3.27
CA VAL A 159 1.10 3.45 -1.95
C VAL A 159 0.57 2.29 -1.13
N ILE A 160 1.11 2.09 0.08
CA ILE A 160 0.72 1.01 0.98
C ILE A 160 0.36 1.60 2.34
N LEU A 161 -0.83 1.23 2.82
CA LEU A 161 -1.30 1.50 4.16
C LEU A 161 -1.49 0.17 4.86
N THR A 162 -0.86 0.00 6.02
CA THR A 162 -0.90 -1.22 6.83
C THR A 162 -1.30 -0.84 8.26
N PRO A 163 -2.21 -1.59 8.92
CA PRO A 163 -2.58 -1.29 10.29
C PRO A 163 -1.39 -1.50 11.22
N ASP A 164 -1.23 -0.59 12.16
CA ASP A 164 -0.22 -0.71 13.21
C ASP A 164 -0.73 0.04 14.45
N SER A 165 -1.08 -0.71 15.48
CA SER A 165 -1.51 -0.17 16.77
C SER A 165 -0.40 -0.15 17.82
N LYS A 166 0.80 -0.66 17.49
CA LYS A 166 1.94 -0.69 18.42
C LYS A 166 2.73 0.62 18.36
N HIS A 167 3.56 0.82 19.39
CA HIS A 167 4.58 1.87 19.42
C HIS A 167 5.48 1.81 18.17
N ASP A 168 5.92 2.96 17.66
CA ASP A 168 6.58 3.14 16.35
C ASP A 168 7.71 2.15 16.05
N THR A 169 8.50 1.82 17.07
CA THR A 169 9.67 0.96 16.98
C THR A 169 9.37 -0.53 17.02
N ALA A 170 8.19 -0.93 17.49
CA ALA A 170 7.85 -2.33 17.76
C ALA A 170 7.95 -3.21 16.50
N ASN A 171 7.50 -2.69 15.35
CA ASN A 171 7.53 -3.40 14.08
C ASN A 171 8.62 -2.85 13.14
N SER A 172 9.67 -2.22 13.67
CA SER A 172 10.77 -1.64 12.87
C SER A 172 11.56 -2.70 12.07
N LYS A 173 11.77 -3.89 12.65
CA LYS A 173 12.41 -5.03 11.98
C LYS A 173 11.58 -5.49 10.77
N ILE A 174 10.27 -5.61 10.94
CA ILE A 174 9.32 -5.96 9.87
C ILE A 174 9.39 -4.93 8.73
N MET A 175 9.39 -3.63 9.04
CA MET A 175 9.48 -2.61 7.99
C MET A 175 10.84 -2.59 7.29
N LYS A 176 11.90 -3.01 7.98
CA LYS A 176 13.21 -3.21 7.35
C LYS A 176 13.15 -4.35 6.34
N THR A 177 12.51 -5.48 6.65
CA THR A 177 12.37 -6.58 5.68
C THR A 177 11.48 -6.18 4.52
N TRP A 178 10.36 -5.48 4.74
CA TRP A 178 9.51 -4.96 3.66
C TRP A 178 10.30 -4.11 2.68
N ARG A 179 11.17 -3.22 3.18
CA ARG A 179 12.02 -2.40 2.33
C ARG A 179 12.95 -3.24 1.47
N LEU A 180 13.48 -4.36 1.98
CA LEU A 180 14.31 -5.28 1.20
C LEU A 180 13.50 -6.00 0.12
N GLY A 181 12.32 -6.54 0.48
CA GLY A 181 11.41 -7.20 -0.45
C GLY A 181 10.99 -6.27 -1.60
N LEU A 182 10.52 -5.07 -1.29
CA LEU A 182 10.12 -4.08 -2.30
C LEU A 182 11.31 -3.58 -3.13
N ALA A 183 12.48 -3.39 -2.53
CA ALA A 183 13.69 -3.04 -3.28
C ALA A 183 14.13 -4.14 -4.25
N SER A 184 13.94 -5.42 -3.90
CA SER A 184 14.23 -6.54 -4.81
C SER A 184 13.37 -6.54 -6.08
N ILE A 185 12.14 -6.03 -5.97
CA ILE A 185 11.22 -5.87 -7.10
C ILE A 185 11.66 -4.70 -8.02
N GLY A 186 12.32 -3.69 -7.44
CA GLY A 186 12.71 -2.48 -8.16
C GLY A 186 12.09 -1.19 -7.59
N PHE A 187 11.52 -1.23 -6.38
CA PHE A 187 10.99 -0.05 -5.73
C PHE A 187 12.01 0.68 -4.86
N MET A 188 11.95 2.01 -4.84
CA MET A 188 12.65 2.85 -3.89
C MET A 188 11.64 3.56 -2.98
N ARG A 189 11.84 3.48 -1.66
CA ARG A 189 10.95 4.14 -0.69
C ARG A 189 11.07 5.66 -0.81
N VAL A 190 9.93 6.35 -0.93
CA VAL A 190 9.81 7.80 -1.00
C VAL A 190 9.42 8.36 0.36
N ASN A 191 8.28 7.93 0.89
CA ASN A 191 7.77 8.36 2.18
C ASN A 191 7.51 7.17 3.12
N TYR A 192 7.57 7.45 4.41
CA TYR A 192 7.23 6.54 5.49
C TYR A 192 6.71 7.37 6.67
N LYS A 193 5.43 7.24 6.99
CA LYS A 193 4.77 7.95 8.09
C LYS A 193 4.03 6.94 8.97
N LYS A 194 4.16 7.09 10.29
CA LYS A 194 3.31 6.40 11.25
C LYS A 194 2.20 7.36 11.69
N LEU A 195 0.95 6.94 11.55
CA LEU A 195 -0.22 7.55 12.18
C LEU A 195 -0.62 6.71 13.40
N ARG A 196 -1.58 7.18 14.20
CA ARG A 196 -1.98 6.53 15.47
C ARG A 196 -2.23 5.02 15.31
N HIS A 197 -2.97 4.62 14.28
CA HIS A 197 -3.40 3.23 14.08
C HIS A 197 -2.93 2.57 12.78
N LEU A 198 -2.10 3.26 11.99
CA LEU A 198 -1.59 2.71 10.73
C LEU A 198 -0.22 3.28 10.36
N ARG A 199 0.48 2.57 9.48
CA ARG A 199 1.66 3.06 8.77
C ARG A 199 1.30 3.30 7.32
N CYS A 200 1.79 4.42 6.82
CA CYS A 200 1.60 4.88 5.46
C CYS A 200 2.96 4.95 4.78
N MET A 201 3.06 4.34 3.61
CA MET A 201 4.32 4.22 2.89
C MET A 201 4.11 4.42 1.41
N SER A 202 5.04 5.09 0.76
CA SER A 202 5.04 5.25 -0.69
C SER A 202 6.37 4.79 -1.27
N TYR A 203 6.27 4.12 -2.41
CA TYR A 203 7.37 3.46 -3.08
C TYR A 203 7.35 3.81 -4.56
N TYR A 204 8.39 4.49 -4.99
CA TYR A 204 8.62 4.86 -6.38
C TYR A 204 9.14 3.67 -7.18
N LYS A 205 8.51 3.36 -8.31
CA LYS A 205 9.02 2.39 -9.28
C LYS A 205 10.22 3.01 -9.98
N CYS A 206 11.41 2.47 -9.70
CA CYS A 206 12.64 2.88 -10.38
C CYS A 206 12.47 2.78 -11.90
N ARG A 207 12.93 3.81 -12.61
CA ARG A 207 13.02 3.83 -14.08
C ARG A 207 14.02 2.81 -14.58
N ASP A 208 15.08 2.59 -13.80
CA ASP A 208 16.03 1.51 -14.02
C ASP A 208 16.27 0.76 -12.71
N SER A 209 15.85 -0.51 -12.67
CA SER A 209 15.97 -1.36 -11.48
C SER A 209 17.42 -1.64 -11.07
N ARG A 210 18.40 -1.50 -11.98
CA ARG A 210 19.84 -1.61 -11.65
C ARG A 210 20.26 -0.58 -10.60
N SER A 211 19.60 0.59 -10.58
CA SER A 211 19.86 1.66 -9.61
C SER A 211 19.69 1.20 -8.16
N ILE A 212 18.62 0.45 -7.87
CA ILE A 212 18.31 -0.01 -6.51
C ILE A 212 18.98 -1.34 -6.19
N ARG A 213 19.29 -2.15 -7.21
CA ARG A 213 19.98 -3.44 -7.03
C ARG A 213 21.32 -3.31 -6.31
N GLY A 214 22.15 -2.32 -6.68
CA GLY A 214 23.41 -2.09 -5.99
C GLY A 214 23.24 -1.70 -4.51
N TRP A 215 22.19 -0.94 -4.18
CA TRP A 215 21.86 -0.65 -2.76
C TRP A 215 21.42 -1.91 -2.01
N LEU A 216 20.66 -2.79 -2.66
CA LEU A 216 20.19 -4.04 -2.08
C LEU A 216 21.34 -5.01 -1.82
N GLU A 217 22.29 -5.14 -2.74
CA GLU A 217 23.49 -5.98 -2.59
C GLU A 217 24.33 -5.56 -1.36
N LEU A 218 24.40 -4.25 -1.07
CA LEU A 218 25.07 -3.75 0.14
C LEU A 218 24.37 -4.14 1.45
N GLN A 219 23.08 -4.50 1.42
CA GLN A 219 22.37 -4.92 2.62
C GLN A 219 22.78 -6.32 3.09
N LYS A 220 23.50 -7.09 2.25
CA LYS A 220 23.97 -8.46 2.54
C LYS A 220 22.84 -9.35 3.08
N PHE A 221 21.65 -9.21 2.50
CA PHE A 221 20.50 -10.01 2.87
C PHE A 221 20.64 -11.41 2.27
N ASP A 222 20.52 -12.42 3.12
CA ASP A 222 20.73 -13.85 2.82
C ASP A 222 19.41 -14.64 2.67
N GLY A 223 18.26 -14.02 2.95
CA GLY A 223 16.94 -14.64 2.81
C GLY A 223 16.33 -14.51 1.42
N SER A 224 15.17 -15.16 1.22
CA SER A 224 14.36 -14.95 0.02
C SER A 224 13.63 -13.60 0.10
N PRO A 225 13.64 -12.79 -0.98
CA PRO A 225 12.84 -11.58 -1.04
C PRO A 225 11.33 -11.83 -1.00
N GLU A 226 10.85 -12.99 -1.47
CA GLU A 226 9.43 -13.36 -1.44
C GLU A 226 8.90 -13.50 -0.01
N GLU A 227 9.79 -13.80 0.93
CA GLU A 227 9.47 -13.95 2.37
C GLU A 227 9.64 -12.64 3.16
N CYS A 228 9.91 -11.51 2.51
CA CYS A 228 10.22 -10.25 3.21
C CYS A 228 8.99 -9.45 3.65
N ILE A 229 7.85 -9.60 2.97
CA ILE A 229 6.63 -8.83 3.24
C ILE A 229 5.80 -9.54 4.31
N VAL A 230 6.35 -9.58 5.53
CA VAL A 230 5.74 -10.25 6.70
C VAL A 230 4.83 -9.31 7.49
N ILE A 231 3.74 -9.79 8.05
CA ILE A 231 2.90 -9.03 8.98
C ILE A 231 3.02 -9.63 10.39
N PRO A 232 2.68 -8.90 11.46
CA PRO A 232 2.75 -9.43 12.82
C PRO A 232 2.00 -10.76 13.02
N GLN A 233 0.92 -10.98 12.27
CA GLN A 233 0.09 -12.18 12.31
C GLN A 233 0.84 -13.44 11.84
N ASP A 234 1.87 -13.31 11.01
CA ASP A 234 2.64 -14.48 10.52
C ASP A 234 3.39 -15.19 11.65
N SER A 235 3.64 -14.49 12.76
CA SER A 235 4.29 -15.07 13.96
C SER A 235 3.30 -15.75 14.92
N ASN A 236 1.99 -15.58 14.70
CA ASN A 236 0.92 -16.19 15.49
C ASN A 236 0.09 -17.12 14.59
N PRO A 237 0.53 -18.37 14.36
CA PRO A 237 -0.25 -19.32 13.58
C PRO A 237 -1.62 -19.56 14.24
N TYR A 238 -2.68 -19.54 13.42
CA TYR A 238 -4.06 -19.78 13.83
C TYR A 238 -4.26 -21.16 14.49
N ASP A 239 -3.32 -22.09 14.32
CA ASP A 239 -3.40 -23.49 14.77
C ASP A 239 -3.33 -23.73 16.28
N SER A 240 -3.20 -22.69 17.12
CA SER A 240 -3.15 -22.87 18.57
C SER A 240 -4.50 -22.72 19.29
N GLU A 241 -5.57 -22.34 18.59
CA GLU A 241 -6.93 -22.42 19.14
C GLU A 241 -7.73 -23.48 18.37
N SER A 242 -7.74 -24.68 18.95
CA SER A 242 -8.68 -25.78 18.74
C SER A 242 -9.97 -25.35 18.03
N ALA A 243 -10.37 -26.11 16.99
CA ALA A 243 -11.71 -26.15 16.41
C ALA A 243 -12.80 -25.67 17.38
N LYS A 244 -13.05 -24.36 17.39
CA LYS A 244 -14.24 -23.78 17.97
C LYS A 244 -15.22 -23.79 16.81
N ASP A 245 -16.39 -24.38 17.04
CA ASP A 245 -17.48 -24.48 16.07
C ASP A 245 -17.57 -23.20 15.22
N GLU A 246 -17.82 -23.33 13.91
CA GLU A 246 -18.12 -22.19 13.06
C GLU A 246 -19.36 -21.46 13.60
N ILE A 247 -19.14 -20.51 14.50
CA ILE A 247 -20.19 -19.63 15.01
C ILE A 247 -20.46 -18.65 13.88
N PHE A 248 -21.56 -18.87 13.16
CA PHE A 248 -22.08 -17.91 12.19
C PHE A 248 -22.28 -16.56 12.90
N ARG A 249 -21.52 -15.55 12.48
CA ARG A 249 -21.65 -14.20 13.00
C ARG A 249 -23.00 -13.62 12.61
N SER A 250 -23.83 -13.32 13.60
CA SER A 250 -25.12 -12.68 13.41
C SER A 250 -24.95 -11.19 13.08
N GLU A 251 -26.01 -10.55 12.56
CA GLU A 251 -26.04 -9.09 12.43
C GLU A 251 -25.84 -8.40 13.77
N THR A 252 -26.30 -9.01 14.85
CA THR A 252 -26.12 -8.51 16.22
C THR A 252 -24.65 -8.54 16.64
N ASP A 253 -23.91 -9.59 16.30
CA ASP A 253 -22.46 -9.67 16.55
C ASP A 253 -21.70 -8.58 15.78
N ASN A 254 -22.14 -8.28 14.56
CA ASN A 254 -21.55 -7.21 13.75
C ASN A 254 -21.84 -5.83 14.34
N ILE A 255 -23.05 -5.59 14.85
CA ILE A 255 -23.42 -4.36 15.56
C ILE A 255 -22.59 -4.24 16.84
N GLN A 256 -22.46 -5.30 17.61
CA GLN A 256 -21.75 -5.30 18.88
C GLN A 256 -20.24 -5.12 18.70
N LEU A 257 -19.66 -5.70 17.64
CA LEU A 257 -18.29 -5.40 17.23
C LEU A 257 -18.14 -3.94 16.80
N ALA A 258 -19.06 -3.39 16.01
CA ALA A 258 -19.02 -1.98 15.61
C ALA A 258 -19.09 -1.03 16.83
N VAL A 259 -19.92 -1.36 17.82
CA VAL A 259 -20.04 -0.61 19.09
C VAL A 259 -18.75 -0.73 19.92
N ASN A 260 -18.23 -1.94 20.12
CA ASN A 260 -16.99 -2.14 20.87
C ASN A 260 -15.80 -1.42 20.23
N PHE A 261 -15.72 -1.38 18.90
CA PHE A 261 -14.68 -0.61 18.19
C PHE A 261 -14.92 0.90 18.23
N ALA A 262 -16.17 1.35 18.38
CA ALA A 262 -16.50 2.77 18.57
C ALA A 262 -16.16 3.26 19.99
N ASP A 263 -16.29 2.41 21.01
CA ASP A 263 -16.07 2.75 22.42
C ASP A 263 -14.58 2.77 22.83
N LEU A 264 -13.69 2.12 22.07
CA LEU A 264 -12.24 2.11 22.31
C LEU A 264 -11.56 3.50 22.15
N VAL A 265 -12.30 4.53 21.73
CA VAL A 265 -11.78 5.89 21.56
C VAL A 265 -11.91 6.72 22.85
N ASN A 266 -12.77 6.33 23.79
CA ASN A 266 -13.08 7.11 25.00
C ASN A 266 -12.55 6.51 26.32
N ALA A 267 -11.98 5.31 26.30
CA ALA A 267 -11.29 4.75 27.46
C ALA A 267 -9.79 4.99 27.33
N ASP A 268 -9.30 6.06 27.93
CA ASP A 268 -7.88 6.27 28.16
C ASP A 268 -7.43 5.28 29.26
N VAL A 269 -7.15 4.03 28.88
CA VAL A 269 -6.76 2.96 29.82
C VAL A 269 -5.27 3.08 30.24
N PHE A 270 -4.63 4.21 29.95
CA PHE A 270 -3.23 4.48 30.34
C PHE A 270 -3.03 5.86 30.98
N VAL A 271 -4.06 6.42 31.61
CA VAL A 271 -3.84 7.41 32.68
C VAL A 271 -3.55 6.66 33.98
N ASP A 272 -2.30 6.22 34.09
CA ASP A 272 -1.40 6.39 35.25
C ASP A 272 0.04 6.04 34.83
#